data_AF-A0A7C5R986-F1
#
_entry.id   AF-A0A7C5R986-F1
#
_cell.length_a   1.000
_cell.length_b   1.000
_cell.length_c   1.000
_cell.angle_alpha   90.00
_cell.angle_beta   90.00
_cell.angle_gamma   90.00
#
_symmetry.space_group_name_H-M   'P 1'
#
loop_
_entity.id
_entity.type
_entity.pdbx_description
1 polymer ?
#
loop_
_entity_poly.entity_id
_entity_poly.type
_entity_poly.pdbx_seq_one_letter_code
_entity_poly.pdbx_strand_id
1 'polypeptide(L)'
;MIYLGTGTPSTLKRKAAQQGVDVLLLFDVDVSRNSRTGVVRTTTKATIYDMYKNSAIVKLKSLSNIKVQNERAKGDDPVNDWIDDLVAKIDDTSSGLVMTDLPAGLKPEHAKGRVERLAADYASAPGNPLPILTEISFYYHRKLIDDELRTRVYQQILGKEAGERLSLGNAKERLDVLQRWMPKD
;
A
#
# COMPACT_ATOMS: atom_id res chain seq x y z
N MET A 1 4.64 3.77 2.62
CA MET A 1 4.56 2.69 3.62
C MET A 1 3.72 3.19 4.80
N ILE A 2 2.68 2.47 5.20
CA ILE A 2 1.75 2.87 6.28
C ILE A 2 1.80 1.82 7.39
N TYR A 3 1.86 2.25 8.65
CA TYR A 3 1.80 1.34 9.80
C TYR A 3 0.35 0.99 10.14
N LEU A 4 0.00 -0.30 10.08
CA LEU A 4 -1.38 -0.80 10.32
C LEU A 4 -1.67 -1.18 11.79
N GLY A 5 -0.66 -1.09 12.66
CA GLY A 5 -0.74 -1.43 14.08
C GLY A 5 -0.20 -2.82 14.44
N THR A 6 -0.45 -3.23 15.68
CA THR A 6 -0.16 -4.57 16.20
C THR A 6 -1.43 -5.42 16.23
N GLY A 7 -1.28 -6.74 16.08
CA GLY A 7 -2.40 -7.67 16.15
C GLY A 7 -2.12 -8.99 15.45
N THR A 8 -3.16 -9.82 15.32
CA THR A 8 -3.05 -11.10 14.61
C THR A 8 -2.87 -10.87 13.10
N PRO A 9 -2.23 -11.82 12.38
CA PRO A 9 -2.09 -11.73 10.93
C PRO A 9 -3.41 -11.53 10.19
N SER A 10 -4.48 -12.19 10.63
CA SER A 10 -5.82 -12.05 10.06
C SER A 10 -6.39 -10.64 10.21
N THR A 11 -6.17 -10.01 11.36
CA THR A 11 -6.64 -8.63 11.63
C THR A 11 -5.87 -7.61 10.79
N LEU A 12 -4.55 -7.77 10.68
CA LEU A 12 -3.71 -6.87 9.90
C LEU A 12 -3.96 -6.99 8.40
N LYS A 13 -4.17 -8.22 7.89
CA LYS A 13 -4.60 -8.45 6.50
C LYS A 13 -5.94 -7.79 6.18
N ARG A 14 -6.92 -7.86 7.10
CA ARG A 14 -8.20 -7.18 6.92
C ARG A 14 -8.05 -5.66 6.86
N LYS A 15 -7.24 -5.07 7.75
CA LYS A 15 -6.93 -3.64 7.72
C LYS A 15 -6.22 -3.22 6.43
N ALA A 16 -5.26 -4.03 5.97
CA ALA A 16 -4.56 -3.80 4.71
C ALA A 16 -5.55 -3.77 3.53
N ALA A 17 -6.46 -4.74 3.47
CA ALA A 17 -7.50 -4.78 2.44
C ALA A 17 -8.45 -3.58 2.51
N GLN A 18 -8.84 -3.14 3.71
CA GLN A 18 -9.69 -1.95 3.90
C GLN A 18 -8.99 -0.67 3.45
N GLN A 19 -7.68 -0.57 3.62
CA GLN A 19 -6.89 0.58 3.18
C GLN A 19 -6.38 0.46 1.73
N GLY A 20 -6.79 -0.58 1.00
CA GLY A 20 -6.35 -0.80 -0.39
C GLY A 20 -4.84 -1.00 -0.53
N VAL A 21 -4.20 -1.60 0.47
CA VAL A 21 -2.76 -1.88 0.45
C VAL A 21 -2.51 -3.18 -0.34
N ASP A 22 -1.69 -3.10 -1.39
CA ASP A 22 -1.37 -4.25 -2.25
C ASP A 22 -0.40 -5.24 -1.60
N VAL A 23 0.51 -4.73 -0.75
CA VAL A 23 1.60 -5.50 -0.14
C VAL A 23 1.66 -5.25 1.37
N LEU A 24 1.60 -6.33 2.15
CA LEU A 24 1.70 -6.27 3.60
C LEU A 24 3.01 -6.88 4.09
N LEU A 25 3.89 -6.07 4.69
CA LEU A 25 5.03 -6.53 5.47
C LEU A 25 4.59 -6.79 6.91
N LEU A 26 4.56 -8.05 7.31
CA LEU A 26 4.18 -8.48 8.64
C LEU A 26 5.41 -8.94 9.43
N PHE A 27 5.62 -8.35 10.61
CA PHE A 27 6.59 -8.80 11.59
C PHE A 27 5.90 -9.68 12.64
N ASP A 28 6.36 -10.92 12.76
CA ASP A 28 5.94 -11.86 13.80
C ASP A 28 7.02 -11.89 14.88
N VAL A 29 6.65 -11.49 16.10
CA VAL A 29 7.57 -11.34 17.23
C VAL A 29 7.13 -12.29 18.34
N ASP A 30 7.89 -13.37 18.50
CA ASP A 30 7.72 -14.33 19.58
C ASP A 30 8.63 -13.95 20.76
N VAL A 31 8.04 -13.81 21.95
CA VAL A 31 8.78 -13.51 23.19
C VAL A 31 8.57 -14.66 24.16
N SER A 32 9.65 -15.39 24.44
CA SER A 32 9.65 -16.47 25.44
C SER A 32 10.61 -16.12 26.57
N ARG A 33 10.23 -16.47 27.80
CA ARG A 33 11.09 -16.32 28.98
C ARG A 33 11.43 -17.70 29.51
N ASN A 34 12.72 -17.97 29.67
CA ASN A 34 13.15 -19.20 30.32
C ASN A 34 12.88 -19.09 31.83
N SER A 35 11.99 -19.92 32.35
CA SER A 35 11.55 -19.89 33.76
C SER A 35 12.68 -20.17 34.76
N ARG A 36 13.72 -20.90 34.35
CA ARG A 36 14.84 -21.29 35.22
C ARG A 36 15.96 -20.26 35.27
N THR A 37 16.28 -19.65 34.13
CA THR A 37 17.42 -18.72 34.00
C THR A 37 16.99 -17.26 33.98
N GLY A 38 15.67 -16.98 33.85
CA GLY A 38 15.12 -15.65 33.73
C GLY A 38 15.38 -14.96 32.38
N VAL A 39 16.20 -15.57 31.51
CA VAL A 39 16.60 -15.03 30.21
C VAL A 39 15.38 -14.89 29.29
N VAL A 40 15.22 -13.70 28.73
CA VAL A 40 14.19 -13.38 27.74
C VAL A 40 14.76 -13.59 26.35
N ARG A 41 14.12 -14.46 25.58
CA ARG A 41 14.42 -14.71 24.17
C ARG A 41 13.32 -14.10 23.31
N THR A 42 13.74 -13.24 22.40
CA THR A 42 12.87 -12.68 21.37
C THR A 42 13.31 -13.25 20.02
N THR A 43 12.34 -13.75 19.27
CA THR A 43 12.54 -14.23 17.90
C THR A 43 11.61 -13.45 16.98
N THR A 44 12.20 -12.75 16.02
CA THR A 44 11.47 -11.97 15.01
C THR A 44 11.53 -12.68 13.68
N LYS A 45 10.39 -12.77 12.99
CA LYS A 45 10.30 -13.19 11.59
C LYS A 45 9.60 -12.09 10.82
N ALA A 46 9.87 -11.97 9.53
CA ALA A 46 9.07 -11.13 8.66
C ALA A 46 8.57 -11.89 7.45
N THR A 47 7.36 -11.56 7.04
CA THR A 47 6.71 -12.13 5.86
C THR A 47 6.07 -11.00 5.07
N ILE A 48 6.32 -10.98 3.76
CA ILE A 48 5.63 -10.11 2.81
C ILE A 48 4.48 -10.90 2.21
N TYR A 49 3.28 -10.34 2.28
CA TYR A 49 2.08 -10.90 1.66
C TYR A 49 1.66 -10.09 0.44
N ASP A 50 1.33 -10.80 -0.63
CA ASP A 50 0.50 -10.33 -1.72
C ASP A 50 -0.95 -10.26 -1.19
N MET A 51 -1.50 -9.05 -1.07
CA MET A 51 -2.86 -8.89 -0.57
C MET A 51 -3.91 -9.24 -1.61
N TYR A 52 -3.59 -9.18 -2.90
CA TYR A 52 -4.47 -9.59 -3.99
C TYR A 52 -4.59 -11.12 -4.04
N LYS A 53 -3.46 -11.84 -4.03
CA LYS A 53 -3.45 -13.33 -4.00
C LYS A 53 -3.69 -13.90 -2.61
N ASN A 54 -3.69 -13.06 -1.57
CA ASN A 54 -3.70 -13.43 -0.15
C ASN A 54 -2.64 -14.51 0.20
N SER A 55 -1.46 -14.41 -0.40
CA SER A 55 -0.40 -15.42 -0.30
C SER A 55 0.91 -14.79 0.17
N ALA A 56 1.75 -15.57 0.86
CA ALA A 56 3.06 -15.10 1.28
C ALA A 56 4.02 -15.16 0.09
N ILE A 57 4.60 -14.03 -0.28
CA ILE A 57 5.57 -13.92 -1.37
C ILE A 57 6.98 -14.17 -0.84
N VAL A 58 7.34 -13.46 0.22
CA VAL A 58 8.68 -13.50 0.81
C VAL A 58 8.56 -13.89 2.27
N LYS A 59 9.39 -14.85 2.69
CA LYS A 59 9.60 -15.18 4.10
C LYS A 59 11.07 -14.95 4.42
N LEU A 60 11.32 -14.17 5.46
CA LEU A 60 12.66 -13.94 6.00
C LEU A 60 13.02 -15.00 7.03
N LYS A 61 14.32 -15.22 7.18
CA LYS A 61 14.86 -16.07 8.24
C LYS A 61 14.51 -15.44 9.59
N SER A 62 14.39 -16.25 10.63
CA SER A 62 14.16 -15.72 11.98
C SER A 62 15.41 -15.05 12.52
N LEU A 63 15.27 -13.89 13.13
CA LEU A 63 16.32 -13.18 13.85
C LEU A 63 16.06 -13.29 15.36
N SER A 64 17.05 -13.75 16.13
CA SER A 64 16.94 -13.89 17.58
C SER A 64 17.80 -12.86 18.30
N ASN A 65 17.25 -12.22 19.34
CA ASN A 65 17.98 -11.24 20.16
C ASN A 65 19.31 -11.80 20.73
N ILE A 66 19.34 -13.06 21.14
CA ILE A 66 20.57 -13.72 21.65
C ILE A 66 21.64 -13.79 20.56
N LYS A 67 21.25 -14.14 19.32
CA LYS A 67 22.19 -14.17 18.19
C LYS A 67 22.71 -12.76 17.90
N VAL A 68 21.81 -11.78 17.84
CA VAL A 68 22.18 -10.36 17.62
C VAL A 68 23.19 -9.90 18.68
N GLN A 69 22.93 -10.18 19.96
CA GLN A 69 23.84 -9.81 21.05
C GLN A 69 25.22 -10.47 20.91
N ASN A 70 25.27 -11.76 20.57
CA ASN A 70 26.51 -12.50 20.44
C ASN A 70 27.35 -12.07 19.24
N GLU A 71 26.74 -11.79 18.09
CA GLU A 71 27.48 -11.31 16.90
C GLU A 71 27.95 -9.86 17.10
N ARG A 72 27.13 -8.99 17.71
CA ARG A 72 27.54 -7.61 18.03
C ARG A 72 28.73 -7.55 18.98
N ALA A 73 28.84 -8.50 19.90
CA ALA A 73 30.02 -8.62 20.77
C ALA A 73 31.30 -8.98 20.00
N LYS A 74 31.20 -9.53 18.79
CA LYS A 74 32.32 -9.82 17.88
C LYS A 74 32.58 -8.72 16.85
N GLY A 75 31.75 -7.67 16.83
CA GLY A 75 31.85 -6.54 15.89
C GLY A 75 30.89 -6.61 14.70
N ASP A 76 30.06 -7.64 14.58
CA ASP A 76 29.12 -7.81 13.45
C ASP A 76 27.69 -7.43 13.86
N ASP A 77 26.93 -6.79 12.97
CA ASP A 77 25.50 -6.50 13.21
C ASP A 77 24.57 -7.28 12.27
N PRO A 78 24.08 -8.47 12.69
CA PRO A 78 23.25 -9.33 11.84
C PRO A 78 21.86 -8.74 11.58
N VAL A 79 21.53 -7.59 12.18
CA VAL A 79 20.31 -6.83 11.83
C VAL A 79 20.45 -6.21 10.44
N ASN A 80 21.64 -5.68 10.09
CA ASN A 80 21.86 -5.04 8.79
C ASN A 80 21.77 -6.08 7.67
N ASP A 81 22.47 -7.21 7.80
CA ASP A 81 22.37 -8.33 6.85
C ASP A 81 20.93 -8.81 6.66
N TRP A 82 20.13 -8.80 7.75
CA TRP A 82 18.74 -9.23 7.70
C TRP A 82 17.84 -8.21 6.98
N ILE A 83 18.15 -6.92 7.08
CA ILE A 83 17.48 -5.85 6.33
C ILE A 83 17.90 -5.90 4.86
N ASP A 84 19.17 -6.13 4.57
CA ASP A 84 19.67 -6.26 3.20
C ASP A 84 19.04 -7.48 2.52
N ASP A 85 18.91 -8.61 3.23
CA ASP A 85 18.15 -9.79 2.78
C ASP A 85 16.67 -9.46 2.48
N LEU A 86 16.05 -8.56 3.25
CA LEU A 86 14.67 -8.11 3.01
C LEU A 86 14.59 -7.28 1.73
N VAL A 87 15.47 -6.28 1.59
CA VAL A 87 15.50 -5.39 0.42
C VAL A 87 15.82 -6.18 -0.84
N ALA A 88 16.84 -7.03 -0.82
CA ALA A 88 17.21 -7.87 -1.96
C ALA A 88 16.06 -8.78 -2.42
N LYS A 89 15.25 -9.32 -1.49
CA LYS A 89 14.08 -10.14 -1.85
C LYS A 89 12.88 -9.33 -2.37
N ILE A 90 12.77 -8.05 -2.01
CA ILE A 90 11.77 -7.15 -2.59
C ILE A 90 12.20 -6.78 -4.02
N ASP A 91 13.47 -6.45 -4.20
CA ASP A 91 14.05 -6.03 -5.48
C ASP A 91 14.21 -7.18 -6.47
N ASP A 92 14.25 -8.42 -5.98
CA ASP A 92 14.24 -9.60 -6.82
C ASP A 92 12.94 -9.65 -7.63
N THR A 93 13.04 -9.37 -8.93
CA THR A 93 11.95 -9.44 -9.91
C THR A 93 11.22 -10.79 -9.95
N SER A 94 11.83 -11.88 -9.45
CA SER A 94 11.16 -13.18 -9.31
C SER A 94 10.16 -13.24 -8.14
N SER A 95 10.18 -12.26 -7.22
CA SER A 95 9.19 -12.10 -6.16
C SER A 95 7.78 -11.79 -6.70
N GLY A 96 7.64 -11.43 -7.98
CA GLY A 96 6.33 -11.11 -8.56
C GLY A 96 5.76 -9.76 -8.11
N LEU A 97 6.56 -8.94 -7.43
CA LEU A 97 6.28 -7.52 -7.15
C LEU A 97 6.68 -6.62 -8.33
N VAL A 98 6.46 -7.09 -9.56
CA VAL A 98 6.74 -6.34 -10.77
C VAL A 98 5.46 -5.66 -11.21
N MET A 99 5.55 -4.42 -11.71
CA MET A 99 4.42 -3.81 -12.39
C MET A 99 4.05 -4.66 -13.60
N THR A 100 2.88 -5.28 -13.56
CA THR A 100 2.33 -6.02 -14.70
C THR A 100 1.22 -5.22 -15.35
N ASP A 101 0.86 -5.60 -16.57
CA ASP A 101 -0.36 -5.11 -17.21
C ASP A 101 -1.59 -5.33 -16.31
N LEU A 102 -2.61 -4.51 -16.55
CA LEU A 102 -3.90 -4.68 -15.89
C LEU A 102 -4.42 -6.12 -16.09
N PRO A 103 -5.12 -6.68 -15.10
CA PRO A 103 -5.71 -8.01 -15.25
C PRO A 103 -6.59 -8.07 -16.51
N ALA A 104 -6.38 -9.08 -17.36
CA ALA A 104 -7.13 -9.25 -18.60
C ALA A 104 -8.66 -9.36 -18.39
N GLY A 105 -9.10 -9.70 -17.17
CA GLY A 105 -10.51 -9.75 -16.75
C GLY A 105 -11.07 -8.46 -16.16
N LEU A 106 -10.36 -7.33 -16.24
CA LEU A 106 -10.88 -6.05 -15.75
C LEU A 106 -12.01 -5.56 -16.67
N LYS A 107 -13.22 -5.54 -16.13
CA LYS A 107 -14.43 -5.11 -16.84
C LYS A 107 -14.88 -3.72 -16.38
N PRO A 108 -15.68 -2.98 -17.18
CA PRO A 108 -16.21 -1.67 -16.81
C PRO A 108 -16.95 -1.67 -15.46
N GLU A 109 -17.65 -2.75 -15.11
CA GLU A 109 -18.40 -2.84 -13.86
C GLU A 109 -17.48 -2.83 -12.63
N HIS A 110 -16.29 -3.43 -12.74
CA HIS A 110 -15.30 -3.44 -11.68
C HIS A 110 -14.71 -2.03 -11.49
N ALA A 111 -14.39 -1.34 -12.59
CA ALA A 111 -13.87 0.02 -12.56
C ALA A 111 -14.89 1.00 -11.97
N LYS A 112 -16.16 0.88 -12.38
CA LYS A 112 -17.26 1.67 -11.81
C LYS A 112 -17.35 1.52 -10.29
N GLY A 113 -17.39 0.27 -9.80
CA GLY A 113 -17.47 0.02 -8.36
C GLY A 113 -16.25 0.54 -7.58
N ARG A 114 -15.05 0.49 -8.18
CA ARG A 114 -13.83 1.05 -7.59
C ARG A 114 -13.90 2.58 -7.51
N VAL A 115 -14.26 3.24 -8.60
CA VAL A 115 -14.35 4.70 -8.68
C VAL A 115 -15.39 5.26 -7.71
N GLU A 116 -16.55 4.61 -7.57
CA GLU A 116 -17.57 5.02 -6.59
C GLU A 116 -17.09 4.84 -5.15
N ARG A 117 -16.36 3.76 -4.87
CA ARG A 117 -15.76 3.54 -3.55
C ARG A 117 -14.70 4.59 -3.23
N LEU A 118 -13.83 4.91 -4.18
CA LEU A 118 -12.81 5.95 -4.00
C LEU A 118 -13.42 7.31 -3.62
N ALA A 119 -14.55 7.66 -4.24
CA ALA A 119 -15.28 8.89 -3.92
C ALA A 119 -15.83 8.86 -2.48
N ALA A 120 -16.41 7.74 -2.07
CA ALA A 120 -16.94 7.54 -0.72
C ALA A 120 -15.84 7.53 0.37
N ASP A 121 -14.70 6.90 0.07
CA ASP A 121 -13.54 6.85 0.96
C ASP A 121 -12.97 8.27 1.16
N TYR A 122 -12.84 9.04 0.09
CA TYR A 122 -12.42 10.44 0.16
C TYR A 122 -13.39 11.30 0.97
N ALA A 123 -14.70 11.11 0.79
CA ALA A 123 -15.71 11.84 1.56
C ALA A 123 -15.63 11.53 3.06
N SER A 124 -15.25 10.29 3.42
CA SER A 124 -15.13 9.84 4.80
C SER A 124 -13.84 10.34 5.48
N ALA A 125 -12.75 10.47 4.72
CA ALA A 125 -11.46 10.97 5.21
C ALA A 125 -10.77 11.85 4.15
N PRO A 126 -11.16 13.14 4.05
CA PRO A 126 -10.60 14.04 3.05
C PRO A 126 -9.09 14.26 3.25
N GLY A 127 -8.33 14.13 2.17
CA GLY A 127 -6.88 14.29 2.15
C GLY A 127 -6.38 14.91 0.84
N ASN A 128 -5.17 14.55 0.41
CA ASN A 128 -4.70 14.91 -0.93
C ASN A 128 -5.50 14.13 -1.99
N PRO A 129 -6.29 14.77 -2.87
CA PRO A 129 -7.11 14.06 -3.85
C PRO A 129 -6.33 13.61 -5.09
N LEU A 130 -5.10 14.10 -5.33
CA LEU A 130 -4.35 13.80 -6.54
C LEU A 130 -4.20 12.30 -6.85
N PRO A 131 -3.88 11.42 -5.87
CA PRO A 131 -3.78 9.99 -6.15
C PRO A 131 -5.10 9.40 -6.64
N ILE A 132 -6.21 9.80 -6.01
CA ILE A 132 -7.55 9.32 -6.34
C ILE A 132 -7.98 9.81 -7.73
N LEU A 133 -7.79 11.10 -8.02
CA LEU A 133 -8.11 11.68 -9.33
C LEU A 133 -7.29 11.04 -10.45
N THR A 134 -6.03 10.70 -10.17
CA THR A 134 -5.15 10.00 -11.13
C THR A 134 -5.67 8.60 -11.44
N GLU A 135 -6.09 7.85 -10.43
CA GLU A 135 -6.66 6.51 -10.61
C GLU A 135 -7.97 6.55 -11.43
N ILE A 136 -8.84 7.52 -11.18
CA ILE A 136 -10.08 7.73 -11.95
C ILE A 136 -9.75 8.09 -13.41
N SER A 137 -8.82 9.02 -13.62
CA SER A 137 -8.37 9.43 -14.96
C SER A 137 -7.81 8.23 -15.73
N PHE A 138 -7.06 7.37 -15.06
CA PHE A 138 -6.54 6.14 -15.62
C PHE A 138 -7.65 5.20 -16.12
N TYR A 139 -8.70 4.96 -15.33
CA TYR A 139 -9.84 4.14 -15.77
C TYR A 139 -10.58 4.76 -16.96
N TYR A 140 -10.72 6.09 -16.99
CA TYR A 140 -11.34 6.79 -18.11
C TYR A 140 -10.53 6.65 -19.41
N HIS A 141 -9.21 6.87 -19.35
CA HIS A 141 -8.34 6.73 -20.51
C HIS A 141 -8.29 5.30 -21.06
N ARG A 142 -8.55 4.30 -20.21
CA ARG A 142 -8.72 2.89 -20.60
C ARG A 142 -10.13 2.55 -21.10
N LYS A 143 -11.04 3.52 -21.20
CA LYS A 143 -12.44 3.36 -21.60
C LYS A 143 -13.22 2.38 -20.70
N LEU A 144 -12.83 2.29 -19.43
CA LEU A 144 -13.49 1.45 -18.43
C LEU A 144 -14.59 2.19 -17.66
N ILE A 145 -14.59 3.52 -17.74
CA ILE A 145 -15.67 4.39 -17.25
C ILE A 145 -15.99 5.43 -18.33
N ASP A 146 -17.22 5.92 -18.33
CA ASP A 146 -17.67 6.99 -19.23
C ASP A 146 -17.41 8.39 -18.66
N ASP A 147 -17.65 9.40 -19.49
CA ASP A 147 -17.43 10.80 -19.13
C ASP A 147 -18.41 11.30 -18.04
N GLU A 148 -19.64 10.78 -18.06
CA GLU A 148 -20.67 11.12 -17.07
C GLU A 148 -20.25 10.67 -15.67
N LEU A 149 -19.80 9.41 -15.54
CA LEU A 149 -19.30 8.85 -14.30
C LEU A 149 -18.07 9.59 -13.81
N ARG A 150 -17.10 9.86 -14.69
CA ARG A 150 -15.89 10.61 -14.36
C ARG A 150 -16.23 11.99 -13.81
N THR A 151 -17.06 12.75 -14.52
CA THR A 151 -17.44 14.11 -14.14
C THR A 151 -18.16 14.10 -12.80
N ARG A 152 -19.15 13.21 -12.62
CA ARG A 152 -19.88 13.07 -11.35
C ARG A 152 -18.94 12.80 -10.18
N VAL A 153 -17.97 11.91 -10.34
CA VAL A 153 -17.05 11.55 -9.25
C VAL A 153 -16.06 12.68 -8.96
N TYR A 154 -15.57 13.38 -9.98
CA TYR A 154 -14.76 14.59 -9.78
C TYR A 154 -15.53 15.66 -9.02
N GLN A 155 -16.81 15.85 -9.30
CA GLN A 155 -17.67 16.77 -8.56
C GLN A 155 -17.84 16.35 -7.08
N GLN A 156 -17.90 15.04 -6.79
CA GLN A 156 -17.98 14.53 -5.42
C GLN A 156 -16.70 14.80 -4.62
N ILE A 157 -15.52 14.69 -5.26
CA ILE A 157 -14.21 14.85 -4.60
C ILE A 157 -13.83 16.33 -4.48
N LEU A 158 -14.08 17.12 -5.52
CA LEU A 158 -13.57 18.49 -5.65
C LEU A 158 -14.63 19.58 -5.43
N GLY A 159 -15.91 19.20 -5.39
CA GLY A 159 -17.04 20.12 -5.51
C GLY A 159 -17.46 20.33 -6.96
N LYS A 160 -18.71 20.77 -7.16
CA LYS A 160 -19.36 20.82 -8.47
C LYS A 160 -18.55 21.58 -9.53
N GLU A 161 -18.16 22.82 -9.22
CA GLU A 161 -17.45 23.70 -10.17
C GLU A 161 -16.05 23.18 -10.51
N ALA A 162 -15.25 22.84 -9.50
CA ALA A 162 -13.88 22.36 -9.71
C ALA A 162 -13.86 20.99 -10.43
N GLY A 163 -14.83 20.12 -10.12
CA GLY A 163 -14.98 18.83 -10.78
C GLY A 163 -15.35 18.95 -12.26
N GLU A 164 -16.28 19.85 -12.61
CA GLU A 164 -16.63 20.16 -14.00
C GLU A 164 -15.43 20.72 -14.77
N ARG A 165 -14.73 21.71 -14.19
CA ARG A 165 -13.54 22.32 -14.81
C ARG A 165 -12.42 21.30 -15.01
N LEU A 166 -12.23 20.37 -14.08
CA LEU A 166 -11.23 19.31 -14.24
C LEU A 166 -11.61 18.30 -15.33
N SER A 167 -12.90 17.98 -15.48
CA SER A 167 -13.37 16.99 -16.44
C SER A 167 -13.43 17.52 -17.87
N LEU A 168 -14.03 18.71 -18.04
CA LEU A 168 -14.41 19.29 -19.33
C LEU A 168 -13.52 20.47 -19.75
N GLY A 169 -12.83 21.09 -18.80
CA GLY A 169 -12.01 22.27 -19.07
C GLY A 169 -10.77 21.98 -19.92
N ASN A 170 -10.16 23.05 -20.42
CA ASN A 170 -8.90 23.00 -21.16
C ASN A 170 -7.70 22.76 -20.21
N ALA A 171 -6.50 22.56 -20.78
CA ALA A 171 -5.31 22.22 -19.99
C ALA A 171 -4.98 23.25 -18.89
N LYS A 172 -5.21 24.55 -19.15
CA LYS A 172 -4.97 25.62 -18.18
C LYS A 172 -5.97 25.56 -17.04
N GLU A 173 -7.25 25.41 -17.36
CA GLU A 173 -8.32 25.29 -16.35
C GLU A 173 -8.13 24.08 -15.44
N ARG A 174 -7.68 22.95 -16.01
CA ARG A 174 -7.35 21.74 -15.25
C ARG A 174 -6.16 21.97 -14.32
N LEU A 175 -5.10 22.62 -14.81
CA LEU A 175 -3.93 22.93 -14.00
C LEU A 175 -4.30 23.84 -12.82
N ASP A 176 -5.09 24.89 -13.07
CA ASP A 176 -5.55 25.82 -12.04
C ASP A 176 -6.30 25.09 -10.90
N VAL A 177 -7.13 24.09 -11.24
CA VAL A 177 -7.84 23.28 -10.24
C VAL A 177 -6.86 22.47 -9.38
N LEU A 178 -5.83 21.87 -10.00
CA LEU A 178 -4.90 20.96 -9.34
C LEU A 178 -3.75 21.66 -8.60
N GLN A 179 -3.44 22.91 -8.97
CA GLN A 179 -2.25 23.63 -8.53
C GLN A 179 -2.09 23.68 -7.00
N ARG A 180 -3.20 23.72 -6.25
CA ARG A 180 -3.19 23.78 -4.79
C ARG A 180 -2.63 22.53 -4.09
N TRP A 181 -2.51 21.40 -4.78
CA TRP A 181 -1.94 20.16 -4.24
C TRP A 181 -0.64 19.72 -4.91
N MET A 182 -0.20 20.44 -5.94
CA MET A 182 1.09 20.16 -6.54
C MET A 182 2.22 20.56 -5.58
N PRO A 183 3.37 19.85 -5.61
CA PRO A 183 4.57 20.30 -4.92
C PRO A 183 4.86 21.76 -5.32
N LYS A 184 5.16 22.60 -4.33
CA LYS A 184 5.72 23.92 -4.62
C LYS A 184 7.19 23.71 -4.94
N ASP A 185 7.61 24.14 -6.12
CA ASP A 185 9.02 24.25 -6.47
C ASP A 185 9.77 25.15 -5.47
#